data_AF-A0A178UKQ5-F1
#
_entry.id   AF-A0A178UKQ5-F1
#
_cell.length_a   1.000
_cell.length_b   1.000
_cell.length_c   1.000
_cell.angle_alpha   90.00
_cell.angle_beta   90.00
_cell.angle_gamma   90.00
#
_symmetry.space_group_name_H-M   'P 1'
#
loop_
_entity.id
_entity.type
_entity.pdbx_description
1 polymer ?
#
loop_
_entity_poly.entity_id
_entity_poly.type
_entity_poly.pdbx_seq_one_letter_code
_entity_poly.pdbx_strand_id
1 'polypeptide(L)'
;MVTATASTPFSLSSSVVFTRRRNFKRFPVCASLSPEVSPLLRAAHHTVDNYVKSGMIIGLGSGEASDFAIRYLGQQLGSGSLHNVVGVPMSARSASEAAKYGIPLEYYRDGVQIDFAFHDADAVEENTLIAVIGRRRSSQEDDYILKQKSIVKVADEAVFMIKEEQYKAGLEGSIPVLVQSLNWLAIAEEIDDLYLGDAEV
;
A
#
# COMPACT_ATOMS: atom_id res chain seq x y z
N MET A 1 -43.47 -59.50 24.46
CA MET A 1 -43.96 -58.49 23.48
C MET A 1 -42.89 -58.37 22.40
N VAL A 2 -42.91 -59.13 21.29
CA VAL A 2 -43.86 -59.22 20.16
C VAL A 2 -43.67 -58.06 19.15
N THR A 3 -43.13 -58.43 17.97
CA THR A 3 -43.27 -57.88 16.57
C THR A 3 -42.72 -56.48 16.22
N ALA A 4 -41.88 -56.31 15.17
CA ALA A 4 -42.14 -56.31 13.70
C ALA A 4 -43.04 -55.11 13.29
N THR A 5 -42.89 -54.32 12.21
CA THR A 5 -42.31 -54.48 10.85
C THR A 5 -42.34 -53.12 10.11
N ALA A 6 -41.69 -53.08 8.95
CA ALA A 6 -41.50 -52.00 7.97
C ALA A 6 -42.77 -51.35 7.36
N SER A 7 -42.61 -50.21 6.65
CA SER A 7 -42.95 -50.03 5.22
C SER A 7 -42.87 -48.57 4.74
N THR A 8 -42.89 -48.41 3.42
CA THR A 8 -42.25 -47.41 2.54
C THR A 8 -43.22 -46.32 1.99
N PRO A 9 -43.03 -45.71 0.79
CA PRO A 9 -42.95 -44.25 0.61
C PRO A 9 -44.20 -43.65 -0.06
N PHE A 10 -44.24 -42.32 -0.22
CA PHE A 10 -45.19 -41.67 -1.12
C PHE A 10 -44.48 -40.73 -2.09
N SER A 11 -44.66 -41.01 -3.37
CA SER A 11 -44.27 -40.20 -4.53
C SER A 11 -45.52 -39.53 -5.06
N LEU A 12 -45.43 -38.29 -5.53
CA LEU A 12 -46.33 -37.79 -6.56
C LEU A 12 -45.65 -36.75 -7.46
N SER A 13 -45.56 -37.18 -8.72
CA SER A 13 -45.34 -36.39 -9.93
C SER A 13 -46.43 -35.35 -10.13
N SER A 14 -46.08 -34.19 -10.68
CA SER A 14 -46.89 -33.56 -11.72
C SER A 14 -46.08 -32.56 -12.54
N SER A 15 -45.96 -32.91 -13.83
CA SER A 15 -45.52 -32.09 -14.94
C SER A 15 -46.63 -31.15 -15.41
N VAL A 16 -46.31 -29.88 -15.70
CA VAL A 16 -47.14 -29.02 -16.57
C VAL A 16 -46.25 -28.18 -17.49
N VAL A 17 -46.65 -28.12 -18.76
CA VAL A 17 -45.92 -27.61 -19.93
C VAL A 17 -46.45 -26.23 -20.35
N PHE A 18 -45.50 -25.35 -20.66
CA PHE A 18 -45.48 -24.25 -21.65
C PHE A 18 -46.55 -23.14 -21.65
N THR A 19 -46.08 -21.88 -21.51
CA THR A 19 -46.54 -20.80 -22.40
C THR A 19 -45.40 -19.81 -22.75
N ARG A 20 -45.41 -19.47 -24.03
CA ARG A 20 -44.54 -18.60 -24.84
C ARG A 20 -44.48 -17.15 -24.31
N ARG A 21 -43.29 -16.59 -24.10
CA ARG A 21 -43.07 -15.14 -23.90
C ARG A 21 -42.10 -14.55 -24.91
N ARG A 22 -42.40 -13.30 -25.28
CA ARG A 22 -41.96 -12.53 -26.45
C ARG A 22 -40.47 -12.16 -26.40
N ASN A 23 -39.81 -12.23 -27.55
CA ASN A 23 -38.44 -11.74 -27.78
C ASN A 23 -38.38 -10.21 -27.62
N PHE A 24 -37.76 -9.73 -26.54
CA PHE A 24 -37.19 -8.39 -26.48
C PHE A 24 -35.72 -8.49 -26.87
N LYS A 25 -35.36 -8.00 -28.06
CA LYS A 25 -33.96 -7.77 -28.42
C LYS A 25 -33.45 -6.61 -27.56
N ARG A 26 -32.80 -6.93 -26.44
CA ARG A 26 -31.91 -6.00 -25.74
C ARG A 26 -30.59 -5.98 -26.51
N PHE A 27 -30.30 -4.87 -27.17
CA PHE A 27 -28.94 -4.57 -27.61
C PHE A 27 -28.09 -4.33 -26.35
N PRO A 28 -26.99 -5.05 -26.12
CA PRO A 28 -26.03 -4.59 -25.16
C PRO A 28 -25.29 -3.42 -25.82
N VAL A 29 -25.55 -2.21 -25.33
CA VAL A 29 -24.58 -1.12 -25.48
C VAL A 29 -23.40 -1.53 -24.61
N CYS A 30 -22.43 -2.21 -25.21
CA CYS A 30 -21.14 -2.45 -24.61
C CYS A 30 -20.40 -1.10 -24.61
N ALA A 31 -20.71 -0.24 -23.65
CA ALA A 31 -19.75 0.76 -23.21
C ALA A 31 -18.71 0.00 -22.38
N SER A 32 -17.71 -0.58 -23.06
CA SER A 32 -16.47 -0.99 -22.40
C SER A 32 -15.72 0.28 -22.02
N LEU A 33 -16.23 0.98 -21.01
CA LEU A 33 -15.42 1.91 -20.24
C LEU A 33 -14.43 1.01 -19.49
N SER A 34 -13.25 0.81 -20.07
CA SER A 34 -12.09 0.46 -19.26
C SER A 34 -12.07 1.48 -18.12
N PRO A 35 -12.06 1.07 -16.84
CA PRO A 35 -11.86 2.04 -15.77
C PRO A 35 -10.55 2.76 -16.10
N GLU A 36 -10.59 4.08 -16.26
CA GLU A 36 -9.36 4.84 -16.43
C GLU A 36 -8.44 4.47 -15.26
N VAL A 37 -7.28 3.89 -15.60
CA VAL A 37 -6.30 3.44 -14.62
C VAL A 37 -5.88 4.68 -13.83
N SER A 38 -6.05 4.64 -12.50
CA SER A 38 -5.81 5.82 -11.66
C SER A 38 -4.39 6.37 -11.90
N PRO A 39 -4.18 7.70 -11.92
CA PRO A 39 -2.86 8.28 -12.09
C PRO A 39 -1.83 7.72 -11.10
N LEU A 40 -2.26 7.47 -9.87
CA LEU A 40 -1.41 6.90 -8.81
C LEU A 40 -0.99 5.45 -9.12
N LEU A 41 -1.90 4.62 -9.66
CA LEU A 41 -1.57 3.27 -10.11
C LEU A 41 -0.59 3.30 -11.30
N ARG A 42 -0.77 4.24 -12.23
CA ARG A 42 0.18 4.43 -13.35
C ARG A 42 1.56 4.85 -12.84
N ALA A 43 1.63 5.77 -11.87
CA ALA A 43 2.88 6.19 -11.25
C ALA A 43 3.58 5.03 -10.53
N ALA A 44 2.81 4.17 -9.84
CA ALA A 44 3.34 2.98 -9.18
C ALA A 44 3.95 1.98 -10.18
N HIS A 45 3.25 1.69 -11.27
CA HIS A 45 3.78 0.82 -12.33
C HIS A 45 5.04 1.42 -12.97
N HIS A 46 4.98 2.71 -13.32
CA HIS A 46 6.12 3.43 -13.88
C HIS A 46 7.34 3.41 -12.95
N THR A 47 7.13 3.49 -11.64
CA THR A 47 8.21 3.42 -10.65
C THR A 47 8.89 2.05 -10.68
N VAL A 48 8.12 0.96 -10.74
CA VAL A 48 8.69 -0.38 -10.85
C VAL A 48 9.40 -0.58 -12.19
N ASP A 49 8.75 -0.23 -13.30
CA ASP A 49 9.27 -0.48 -14.65
C ASP A 49 10.59 0.24 -14.97
N ASN A 50 10.78 1.44 -14.43
CA ASN A 50 11.92 2.28 -14.79
C ASN A 50 13.09 2.21 -13.80
N TYR A 51 12.81 1.93 -12.52
CA TYR A 51 13.82 2.01 -11.47
C TYR A 51 14.21 0.64 -10.92
N VAL A 52 13.31 -0.35 -10.97
CA VAL A 52 13.59 -1.69 -10.42
C VAL A 52 14.29 -2.58 -11.44
N LYS A 53 15.39 -3.20 -11.00
CA LYS A 53 16.15 -4.20 -11.76
C LYS A 53 16.27 -5.48 -10.96
N SER A 54 16.43 -6.59 -11.67
CA SER A 54 16.72 -7.88 -11.03
C SER A 54 17.97 -7.80 -10.17
N GLY A 55 17.95 -8.48 -9.02
CA GLY A 55 19.06 -8.48 -8.06
C GLY A 55 19.05 -7.35 -7.03
N MET A 56 18.14 -6.37 -7.15
CA MET A 56 18.11 -5.22 -6.23
C MET A 56 17.52 -5.54 -4.85
N ILE A 57 18.05 -4.88 -3.83
CA ILE A 57 17.47 -4.73 -2.49
C ILE A 57 16.65 -3.43 -2.47
N ILE A 58 15.35 -3.54 -2.23
CA ILE A 58 14.40 -2.43 -2.39
C ILE A 58 13.73 -2.08 -1.07
N GLY A 59 13.81 -0.82 -0.67
CA GLY A 59 13.00 -0.25 0.40
C GLY A 59 11.53 -0.17 -0.01
N LEU A 60 10.67 -0.97 0.63
CA LEU A 60 9.24 -1.03 0.32
C LEU A 60 8.46 -0.07 1.23
N GLY A 61 8.06 1.06 0.67
CA GLY A 61 7.37 2.11 1.42
C GLY A 61 5.94 1.77 1.82
N SER A 62 5.28 2.76 2.43
CA SER A 62 3.96 2.58 3.03
C SER A 62 2.97 3.63 2.52
N GLY A 63 1.79 3.17 2.10
CA GLY A 63 0.73 4.04 1.61
C GLY A 63 -0.03 3.41 0.45
N GLU A 64 -0.92 4.17 -0.17
CA GLU A 64 -1.76 3.68 -1.26
C GLU A 64 -0.93 3.42 -2.53
N ALA A 65 0.00 4.32 -2.86
CA ALA A 65 0.84 4.18 -4.04
C ALA A 65 1.84 3.03 -3.87
N SER A 66 2.44 2.93 -2.69
CA SER A 66 3.36 1.85 -2.34
C SER A 66 2.68 0.49 -2.37
N ASP A 67 1.42 0.36 -1.93
CA ASP A 67 0.67 -0.91 -2.05
C ASP A 67 0.49 -1.32 -3.52
N PHE A 68 0.20 -0.37 -4.42
CA PHE A 68 0.15 -0.64 -5.86
C PHE A 68 1.50 -1.06 -6.42
N ALA A 69 2.59 -0.39 -6.04
CA ALA A 69 3.94 -0.70 -6.51
C ALA A 69 4.40 -2.08 -6.01
N ILE A 70 4.15 -2.41 -4.74
CA ILE A 70 4.43 -3.72 -4.15
C ILE A 70 3.68 -4.82 -4.88
N ARG A 71 2.36 -4.63 -5.10
CA ARG A 71 1.54 -5.58 -5.86
C ARG A 71 2.09 -5.83 -7.25
N TYR A 72 2.40 -4.77 -7.98
CA TYR A 72 2.91 -4.87 -9.34
C TYR A 72 4.31 -5.50 -9.38
N LEU A 73 5.20 -5.13 -8.47
CA LEU A 73 6.52 -5.76 -8.30
C LEU A 73 6.40 -7.27 -8.08
N GLY A 74 5.51 -7.69 -7.18
CA GLY A 74 5.27 -9.12 -6.94
C GLY A 74 4.71 -9.85 -8.16
N GLN A 75 3.87 -9.19 -8.98
CA GLN A 75 3.43 -9.73 -10.27
C GLN A 75 4.60 -9.91 -11.26
N GLN A 76 5.51 -8.93 -11.34
CA GLN A 76 6.69 -9.03 -12.22
C GLN A 76 7.67 -10.13 -11.77
N LEU A 77 7.79 -10.36 -10.46
CA LEU A 77 8.55 -11.49 -9.91
C LEU A 77 7.85 -12.82 -10.22
N GLY A 78 6.53 -12.88 -10.06
CA GLY A 78 5.72 -14.07 -10.36
C GLY A 78 5.70 -14.46 -11.85
N SER A 79 5.80 -13.48 -12.75
CA SER A 79 5.91 -13.71 -14.20
C SER A 79 7.34 -14.05 -14.65
N GLY A 80 8.34 -13.81 -13.81
CA GLY A 80 9.76 -13.96 -14.14
C GLY A 80 10.36 -12.79 -14.93
N SER A 81 9.60 -11.70 -15.13
CA SER A 81 10.12 -10.46 -15.75
C SER A 81 11.24 -9.85 -14.89
N LEU A 82 11.07 -9.90 -13.57
CA LEU A 82 12.09 -9.59 -12.58
C LEU A 82 12.45 -10.85 -11.81
N HIS A 83 13.67 -10.89 -11.28
CA HIS A 83 14.15 -12.00 -10.47
C HIS A 83 15.18 -11.53 -9.44
N ASN A 84 15.35 -12.30 -8.37
CA ASN A 84 16.34 -12.03 -7.31
C ASN A 84 16.19 -10.64 -6.65
N VAL A 85 14.99 -10.06 -6.63
CA VAL A 85 14.70 -8.84 -5.88
C VAL A 85 14.36 -9.21 -4.43
N VAL A 86 14.89 -8.45 -3.48
CA VAL A 86 14.58 -8.58 -2.05
C VAL A 86 13.98 -7.27 -1.54
N GLY A 87 12.89 -7.36 -0.80
CA GLY A 87 12.20 -6.21 -0.21
C GLY A 87 12.58 -5.97 1.25
N VAL A 88 12.82 -4.71 1.61
CA VAL A 88 13.00 -4.24 2.99
C VAL A 88 11.79 -3.40 3.38
N PRO A 89 10.82 -3.95 4.13
CA PRO A 89 9.55 -3.26 4.39
C PRO A 89 9.71 -2.15 5.42
N MET A 90 9.12 -0.99 5.15
CA MET A 90 9.17 0.17 6.05
C MET A 90 8.06 0.18 7.12
N SER A 91 7.07 -0.71 7.01
CA SER A 91 5.99 -0.92 8.00
C SER A 91 5.38 -2.32 7.93
N ALA A 92 4.59 -2.72 8.93
CA ALA A 92 3.80 -3.95 8.93
C ALA A 92 2.84 -4.02 7.73
N ARG A 93 2.26 -2.89 7.31
CA ARG A 93 1.40 -2.83 6.11
C ARG A 93 2.18 -3.23 4.86
N SER A 94 3.35 -2.62 4.64
CA SER A 94 4.21 -2.91 3.49
C SER A 94 4.74 -4.35 3.52
N ALA A 95 5.11 -4.87 4.70
CA ALA A 95 5.52 -6.26 4.88
C ALA A 95 4.38 -7.23 4.55
N SER A 96 3.17 -6.94 5.04
CA SER A 96 1.99 -7.76 4.78
C SER A 96 1.64 -7.78 3.29
N GLU A 97 1.62 -6.63 2.62
CA GLU A 97 1.31 -6.57 1.19
C GLU A 97 2.37 -7.30 0.37
N ALA A 98 3.66 -7.14 0.68
CA ALA A 98 4.75 -7.82 -0.01
C ALA A 98 4.69 -9.35 0.16
N ALA A 99 4.38 -9.82 1.37
CA ALA A 99 4.20 -11.24 1.64
C ALA A 99 3.02 -11.84 0.84
N LYS A 100 1.92 -11.12 0.65
CA LYS A 100 0.77 -11.58 -0.16
C LYS A 100 1.14 -11.85 -1.62
N TYR A 101 2.10 -11.09 -2.16
CA TYR A 101 2.56 -11.25 -3.54
C TYR A 101 3.89 -12.00 -3.67
N GLY A 102 4.32 -12.67 -2.60
CA GLY A 102 5.47 -13.58 -2.64
C GLY A 102 6.82 -12.89 -2.85
N ILE A 103 6.94 -11.61 -2.49
CA ILE A 103 8.22 -10.90 -2.56
C ILE A 103 9.11 -11.40 -1.39
N PRO A 104 10.35 -11.87 -1.66
CA PRO A 104 11.29 -12.20 -0.60
C PRO A 104 11.58 -10.98 0.29
N LEU A 105 11.54 -11.14 1.61
CA LEU A 105 11.72 -10.04 2.56
C LEU A 105 12.99 -10.18 3.39
N GLU A 106 13.63 -9.05 3.66
CA GLU A 106 14.70 -8.90 4.64
C GLU A 106 14.37 -7.80 5.67
N TYR A 107 14.85 -7.96 6.90
CA TYR A 107 14.73 -6.95 7.94
C TYR A 107 15.83 -5.91 7.83
N TYR A 108 15.44 -4.64 7.91
CA TYR A 108 16.37 -3.53 7.98
C TYR A 108 17.31 -3.68 9.19
N ARG A 109 18.60 -3.56 8.93
CA ARG A 109 19.69 -3.55 9.91
C ARG A 109 20.72 -2.53 9.46
N ASP A 110 21.44 -1.93 10.40
CA ASP A 110 22.50 -0.97 10.06
C ASP A 110 23.55 -1.63 9.15
N GLY A 111 23.92 -0.93 8.08
CA GLY A 111 24.88 -1.41 7.08
C GLY A 111 24.29 -2.24 5.93
N VAL A 112 22.97 -2.45 5.89
CA VAL A 112 22.30 -2.97 4.68
C VAL A 112 22.36 -1.90 3.58
N GLN A 113 22.94 -2.24 2.43
CA GLN A 113 22.84 -1.42 1.23
C GLN A 113 21.44 -1.58 0.63
N ILE A 114 20.81 -0.46 0.28
CA ILE A 114 19.50 -0.42 -0.36
C ILE A 114 19.70 0.24 -1.72
N ASP A 115 19.49 -0.50 -2.80
CA ASP A 115 19.74 0.02 -4.15
C ASP A 115 18.68 1.05 -4.56
N PHE A 116 17.44 0.83 -4.11
CA PHE A 116 16.31 1.67 -4.48
C PHE A 116 15.26 1.69 -3.37
N ALA A 117 14.56 2.81 -3.20
CA ALA A 117 13.38 2.88 -2.34
C ALA A 117 12.25 3.62 -3.03
N PHE A 118 11.01 3.20 -2.77
CA PHE A 118 9.84 3.98 -3.11
C PHE A 118 8.95 4.18 -1.89
N HIS A 119 8.32 5.35 -1.77
CA HIS A 119 7.48 5.68 -0.62
C HIS A 119 6.38 6.69 -0.98
N ASP A 120 5.26 6.67 -0.27
CA ASP A 120 4.27 7.75 -0.35
C ASP A 120 4.73 8.95 0.50
N ALA A 121 4.52 10.19 0.07
CA ALA A 121 4.73 11.35 0.92
C ALA A 121 3.40 12.00 1.30
N ASP A 122 3.35 12.67 2.45
CA ASP A 122 2.20 13.46 2.84
C ASP A 122 2.15 14.80 2.09
N ALA A 123 3.32 15.40 1.83
CA ALA A 123 3.51 16.56 0.96
C ALA A 123 4.92 16.57 0.37
N VAL A 124 5.08 17.15 -0.83
CA VAL A 124 6.37 17.41 -1.48
C VAL A 124 6.38 18.84 -2.01
N GLU A 125 7.42 19.60 -1.71
CA GLU A 125 7.59 20.96 -2.20
C GLU A 125 8.12 20.98 -3.63
N GLU A 126 7.50 21.76 -4.52
CA GLU A 126 7.80 21.72 -5.97
C GLU A 126 9.26 22.08 -6.31
N ASN A 127 9.84 23.05 -5.61
CA ASN A 127 11.14 23.61 -5.97
C ASN A 127 12.32 22.90 -5.29
N THR A 128 12.13 22.47 -4.05
CA THR A 128 13.20 21.88 -3.22
C THR A 128 13.13 20.35 -3.21
N LEU A 129 11.99 19.79 -3.59
CA LEU A 129 11.64 18.37 -3.44
C LEU A 129 11.74 17.88 -1.98
N ILE A 130 11.66 18.79 -1.00
CA ILE A 130 11.54 18.41 0.41
C ILE A 130 10.22 17.67 0.59
N ALA A 131 10.30 16.44 1.10
CA ALA A 131 9.16 15.59 1.38
C ALA A 131 8.86 15.54 2.88
N VAL A 132 7.58 15.71 3.22
CA VAL A 132 7.05 15.45 4.56
C VAL A 132 6.43 14.07 4.58
N ILE A 133 6.84 13.25 5.55
CA ILE A 133 6.29 11.91 5.79
C ILE A 133 5.88 11.77 7.26
N GLY A 134 4.92 10.89 7.53
CA GLY A 134 4.53 10.51 8.89
C GLY A 134 3.35 11.29 9.47
N ARG A 135 2.65 12.15 8.71
CA ARG A 135 1.43 12.83 9.20
C ARG A 135 0.31 11.84 9.46
N ARG A 136 0.23 10.79 8.66
CA ARG A 136 -0.73 9.70 8.83
C ARG A 136 -0.17 8.68 9.82
N ARG A 137 -0.63 8.74 11.07
CA ARG A 137 -0.26 7.78 12.09
C ARG A 137 -0.77 6.39 11.73
N SER A 138 0.13 5.42 11.60
CA SER A 138 -0.22 4.00 11.68
C SER A 138 -0.41 3.67 13.16
N SER A 139 -1.61 3.24 13.57
CA SER A 139 -1.95 2.97 14.97
C SER A 139 -1.26 1.72 15.55
N GLN A 140 -0.31 1.11 14.85
CA GLN A 140 0.24 -0.20 15.17
C GLN A 140 1.77 -0.24 15.34
N GLU A 141 2.50 0.86 15.11
CA GLU A 141 3.97 0.87 15.18
C GLU A 141 4.48 2.21 15.73
N ASP A 142 5.21 2.17 16.85
CA ASP A 142 5.64 3.40 17.55
C ASP A 142 6.83 4.10 16.85
N ASP A 143 7.70 3.36 16.16
CA ASP A 143 8.94 3.89 15.55
C ASP A 143 8.94 3.92 14.01
N TYR A 144 7.75 3.82 13.39
CA TYR A 144 7.65 3.62 11.93
C TYR A 144 8.28 4.77 11.12
N ILE A 145 8.19 6.02 11.60
CA ILE A 145 8.76 7.19 10.92
C ILE A 145 10.30 7.12 10.89
N LEU A 146 10.94 6.65 11.97
CA LEU A 146 12.41 6.49 11.99
C LEU A 146 12.85 5.42 11.00
N LYS A 147 12.14 4.29 10.97
CA LYS A 147 12.43 3.20 10.06
C LYS A 147 12.26 3.64 8.59
N GLN A 148 11.15 4.29 8.27
CA GLN A 148 10.89 4.86 6.94
C GLN A 148 12.00 5.82 6.53
N LYS A 149 12.31 6.81 7.39
CA LYS A 149 13.34 7.82 7.12
C LYS A 149 14.73 7.20 6.96
N SER A 150 15.07 6.21 7.78
CA SER A 150 16.38 5.54 7.72
C SER A 150 16.55 4.80 6.41
N ILE A 151 15.55 4.01 6.00
CA ILE A 151 15.57 3.25 4.74
C ILE A 151 15.65 4.19 3.53
N VAL A 152 14.82 5.24 3.47
CA VAL A 152 14.85 6.22 2.37
C VAL A 152 16.20 6.94 2.32
N LYS A 153 16.79 7.28 3.47
CA LYS A 153 18.07 8.00 3.53
C LYS A 153 19.27 7.16 3.07
N VAL A 154 19.27 5.86 3.31
CA VAL A 154 20.38 4.97 2.94
C VAL A 154 20.22 4.38 1.54
N ALA A 155 19.07 4.55 0.90
CA ALA A 155 18.85 4.09 -0.46
C ALA A 155 19.71 4.89 -1.45
N ASP A 156 20.31 4.21 -2.44
CA ASP A 156 21.11 4.86 -3.49
C ASP A 156 20.23 5.79 -4.35
N GLU A 157 18.97 5.40 -4.58
CA GLU A 157 17.95 6.21 -5.23
C GLU A 157 16.59 6.06 -4.54
N ALA A 158 15.80 7.14 -4.49
CA ALA A 158 14.47 7.11 -3.89
C ALA A 158 13.43 7.85 -4.75
N VAL A 159 12.23 7.26 -4.86
CA VAL A 159 11.08 7.88 -5.53
C VAL A 159 9.93 8.06 -4.56
N PHE A 160 9.43 9.29 -4.46
CA PHE A 160 8.17 9.56 -3.77
C PHE A 160 7.00 9.55 -4.77
N MET A 161 6.01 8.70 -4.51
CA MET A 161 4.79 8.62 -5.31
C MET A 161 3.69 9.37 -4.59
N ILE A 162 3.17 10.42 -5.22
CA ILE A 162 2.21 11.33 -4.62
C ILE A 162 1.05 11.61 -5.56
N LYS A 163 -0.08 12.01 -4.98
CA LYS A 163 -1.19 12.61 -5.72
C LYS A 163 -0.91 14.08 -5.99
N GLU A 164 -1.58 14.65 -6.99
CA GLU A 164 -1.40 16.05 -7.39
C GLU A 164 -1.62 17.01 -6.21
N GLU A 165 -2.61 16.74 -5.36
CA GLU A 165 -2.89 17.57 -4.18
C GLU A 165 -1.78 17.55 -3.12
N GLN A 166 -0.82 16.63 -3.21
CA GLN A 166 0.32 16.54 -2.28
C GLN A 166 1.57 17.21 -2.84
N TYR A 167 1.55 17.65 -4.10
CA TYR A 167 2.61 18.46 -4.70
C TYR A 167 2.30 19.93 -4.44
N LYS A 168 3.15 20.62 -3.68
CA LYS A 168 2.83 21.91 -3.05
C LYS A 168 3.85 22.98 -3.39
N ALA A 169 3.39 24.17 -3.77
CA ALA A 169 4.25 25.34 -3.96
C ALA A 169 5.02 25.74 -2.69
N GLY A 170 4.50 25.41 -1.51
CA GLY A 170 5.17 25.52 -0.21
C GLY A 170 4.62 24.49 0.78
N LEU A 171 5.43 24.09 1.75
CA LEU A 171 5.01 23.11 2.77
C LEU A 171 4.17 23.78 3.86
N GLU A 172 2.94 23.28 4.01
CA GLU A 172 2.00 23.72 5.04
C GLU A 172 1.55 22.52 5.90
N GLY A 173 1.08 22.80 7.11
CA GLY A 173 0.59 21.82 8.08
C GLY A 173 1.69 21.24 8.98
N SER A 174 1.32 20.26 9.81
CA SER A 174 2.21 19.73 10.86
C SER A 174 3.45 19.02 10.31
N ILE A 175 4.56 19.13 11.03
CA ILE A 175 5.78 18.32 10.79
C ILE A 175 5.84 17.29 11.91
N PRO A 176 5.71 15.98 11.60
CA PRO A 176 5.79 14.94 12.62
C PRO A 176 7.18 14.91 13.27
N VAL A 177 7.21 15.02 14.61
CA VAL A 177 8.44 14.89 15.40
C VAL A 177 8.29 13.69 16.34
N LEU A 178 9.18 12.72 16.20
CA LEU A 178 9.20 11.60 17.14
C LEU A 178 10.02 11.99 18.37
N VAL A 179 9.38 11.93 19.54
CA VAL A 179 10.00 12.18 20.84
C VAL A 179 10.06 10.88 21.63
N GLN A 180 11.09 10.73 22.48
CA GLN A 180 11.16 9.60 23.40
C GLN A 180 9.98 9.65 24.38
N SER A 181 9.34 8.51 24.63
CA SER A 181 8.13 8.46 25.47
C SER A 181 8.40 8.86 26.91
N LEU A 182 9.62 8.63 27.42
CA LEU A 182 10.01 9.10 28.74
C LEU A 182 10.21 10.62 28.69
N ASN A 183 9.49 11.34 29.55
CA ASN A 183 9.56 12.80 29.64
C ASN A 183 9.06 13.54 28.38
N TRP A 184 8.20 12.90 27.57
CA TRP A 184 7.69 13.49 26.31
C TRP A 184 7.01 14.85 26.52
N LEU A 185 6.35 15.07 27.66
CA LEU A 185 5.65 16.33 27.95
C LEU A 185 6.62 17.50 28.08
N ALA A 186 7.73 17.33 28.82
CA ALA A 186 8.74 18.38 28.95
C ALA A 186 9.43 18.67 27.61
N ILE A 187 9.65 17.64 26.79
CA ILE A 187 10.21 17.82 25.44
C ILE A 187 9.20 18.54 24.53
N ALA A 188 7.92 18.20 24.63
CA ALA A 188 6.87 18.86 23.87
C ALA A 188 6.72 20.33 24.27
N GLU A 189 6.76 20.66 25.57
CA GLU A 189 6.79 22.04 26.07
C GLU A 189 8.01 22.80 25.55
N GLU A 190 9.21 22.19 25.55
CA GLU A 190 10.42 22.81 24.99
C GLU A 190 10.28 23.09 23.48
N ILE A 191 9.68 22.15 22.73
CA ILE A 191 9.37 22.36 21.31
C ILE A 191 8.36 23.49 21.14
N ASP A 192 7.30 23.52 21.95
CA ASP A 192 6.27 24.55 21.89
C ASP A 192 6.83 25.96 22.16
N ASP A 193 7.69 26.08 23.17
CA ASP A 193 8.39 27.32 23.51
C ASP A 193 9.30 27.79 22.36
N LEU A 194 9.96 26.85 21.66
CA LEU A 194 10.83 27.16 20.51
C LEU A 194 10.04 27.62 19.28
N TYR A 195 8.82 27.10 19.08
CA TYR A 195 7.98 27.37 17.91
C TYR A 195 6.73 28.22 18.23
N LEU A 196 6.76 28.97 19.33
CA LEU A 196 5.77 30.01 19.68
C LEU A 196 4.32 29.52 19.82
N GLY A 197 4.09 28.29 20.30
CA GLY A 197 2.72 27.80 20.55
C GLY A 197 2.08 26.96 19.43
N ASP A 198 2.84 26.65 18.37
CA ASP A 198 2.36 25.90 17.20
C ASP A 198 2.51 24.36 17.35
N ALA A 199 2.98 23.86 18.50
CA ALA A 199 3.15 22.43 18.72
C ALA A 199 1.85 21.79 19.24
N GLU A 200 1.37 20.79 18.51
CA GLU A 200 0.27 19.91 18.93
C GLU A 200 0.83 18.52 19.32
N VAL A 201 0.27 17.91 20.37
CA VAL A 201 0.71 16.61 20.93
C VAL A 201 -0.30 15.49 20.70
#